data_AF-A0A2E3FQF4-F1
#
_entry.id   AF-A0A2E3FQF4-F1
#
_cell.length_a   1.000
_cell.length_b   1.000
_cell.length_c   1.000
_cell.angle_alpha   90.00
_cell.angle_beta   90.00
_cell.angle_gamma   90.00
#
_symmetry.space_group_name_H-M   'P 1'
#
loop_
_entity.id
_entity.type
_entity.pdbx_description
1 polymer ?
#
loop_
_entity_poly.entity_id
_entity_poly.type
_entity_poly.pdbx_seq_one_letter_code
_entity_poly.pdbx_strand_id
1 'polypeptide(L)'
;MDGRRFGEKDMSGGQKGAELRLVTPGEAIGASSGGRVGSGAIIQGKEIIATKLGWVKQKNGVTSVDPINSTYMPRSGDLVIGVIESVRNNLWFAEVNGPFNGLLPMSLAPWKVEFGAAREHMDIGDIMLARVQEVDEAHNIVLTMKGVGLRKLKEGIMSQISVNNIQTLRGENNSTVNMLKDASDCRIIVAENGRVWVDGDDDGVELVRSVIEMIQDSGHKATTENEIQEFIEKRRNA
;
A
#
# COMPACT_ATOMS: atom_id res chain seq x y z
N MET A 1 28.50 -46.11 -2.23
CA MET A 1 27.68 -45.30 -1.31
C MET A 1 26.93 -44.30 -2.17
N ASP A 2 25.67 -44.62 -2.43
CA ASP A 2 24.79 -43.98 -3.39
C ASP A 2 24.03 -42.85 -2.67
N GLY A 3 24.40 -41.60 -2.95
CA GLY A 3 23.76 -40.41 -2.41
C GLY A 3 22.84 -39.79 -3.45
N ARG A 4 21.61 -40.33 -3.56
CA ARG A 4 20.57 -39.80 -4.45
C ARG A 4 20.24 -38.35 -4.09
N ARG A 5 20.64 -37.41 -4.93
CA ARG A 5 20.07 -36.06 -4.96
C ARG A 5 18.63 -36.17 -5.44
N PHE A 6 17.70 -35.87 -4.54
CA PHE A 6 16.29 -35.73 -4.87
C PHE A 6 16.09 -34.43 -5.64
N GLY A 7 15.58 -34.54 -6.88
CA GLY A 7 14.61 -33.57 -7.39
C GLY A 7 15.09 -32.43 -8.29
N GLU A 8 16.05 -32.64 -9.20
CA GLU A 8 16.10 -31.83 -10.44
C GLU A 8 15.17 -32.49 -11.46
N LYS A 9 13.91 -32.04 -11.51
CA LYS A 9 13.06 -32.26 -12.67
C LYS A 9 12.98 -30.96 -13.44
N ASP A 10 13.63 -30.96 -14.60
CA ASP A 10 13.35 -30.09 -15.73
C ASP A 10 11.85 -29.90 -15.89
N MET A 11 11.38 -28.66 -15.79
CA MET A 11 10.06 -28.26 -16.26
C MET A 11 10.20 -26.99 -17.09
N SER A 12 10.74 -27.17 -18.29
CA SER A 12 10.46 -26.31 -19.43
C SER A 12 8.96 -26.42 -19.75
N GLY A 13 8.21 -25.34 -19.54
CA GLY A 13 6.80 -25.31 -19.87
C GLY A 13 6.16 -23.99 -19.52
N GLY A 14 6.35 -22.97 -20.37
CA GLY A 14 5.46 -21.81 -20.34
C GLY A 14 4.04 -22.28 -20.63
N GLN A 15 3.13 -22.13 -19.67
CA GLN A 15 1.71 -22.36 -19.85
C GLN A 15 0.91 -21.14 -19.42
N LYS A 16 0.10 -20.63 -20.35
CA LYS A 16 -1.04 -19.75 -20.07
C LYS A 16 -1.91 -20.45 -19.02
N GLY A 17 -2.12 -19.79 -17.87
CA GLY A 17 -2.87 -20.34 -16.73
C GLY A 17 -2.00 -20.68 -15.52
N ALA A 18 -0.92 -19.92 -15.27
CA ALA A 18 0.00 -20.18 -14.16
C ALA A 18 -0.77 -20.26 -12.82
N GLU A 19 -0.77 -21.46 -12.22
CA GLU A 19 -1.08 -21.64 -10.81
C GLU A 19 -0.25 -20.65 -10.01
N LEU A 20 -0.86 -20.02 -9.01
CA LEU A 20 -0.16 -19.15 -8.06
C LEU A 20 0.95 -20.00 -7.41
N ARG A 21 2.20 -19.78 -7.79
CA ARG A 21 3.35 -20.50 -7.23
C ARG A 21 3.83 -19.76 -5.99
N LEU A 22 3.62 -20.36 -4.82
CA LEU A 22 4.17 -19.87 -3.57
C LEU A 22 5.67 -20.18 -3.50
N VAL A 23 6.47 -19.21 -3.08
CA VAL A 23 7.93 -19.34 -2.99
C VAL A 23 8.47 -18.79 -1.69
N THR A 24 9.62 -19.30 -1.29
CA THR A 24 10.36 -18.85 -0.09
C THR A 24 11.64 -18.09 -0.47
N PRO A 25 12.17 -17.20 0.41
CA PRO A 25 13.44 -16.54 0.15
C PRO A 25 14.57 -17.55 -0.08
N GLY A 26 15.34 -17.36 -1.15
CA GLY A 26 16.41 -18.27 -1.58
C GLY A 26 16.00 -19.27 -2.66
N GLU A 27 14.71 -19.39 -2.97
CA GLU A 27 14.23 -20.30 -4.02
C GLU A 27 14.46 -19.74 -5.43
N ALA A 28 14.87 -20.60 -6.37
CA ALA A 28 14.98 -20.25 -7.78
C ALA A 28 13.60 -20.21 -8.45
N ILE A 29 13.27 -19.04 -9.02
CA ILE A 29 11.95 -18.75 -9.60
C ILE A 29 11.99 -18.54 -11.12
N GLY A 30 13.16 -18.66 -11.75
CA GLY A 30 13.29 -18.62 -13.20
C GLY A 30 14.74 -18.43 -13.67
N ALA A 31 14.97 -18.53 -14.98
CA ALA A 31 16.26 -18.23 -15.59
C ALA A 31 16.44 -16.72 -15.80
N SER A 32 17.68 -16.21 -15.66
CA SER A 32 18.00 -14.80 -15.85
C SER A 32 18.08 -14.37 -17.33
N SER A 33 18.17 -15.34 -18.25
CA SER A 33 18.28 -15.07 -19.69
C SER A 33 17.00 -14.45 -20.26
N GLY A 34 17.05 -13.15 -20.59
CA GLY A 34 16.00 -12.44 -21.32
C GLY A 34 14.84 -11.89 -20.46
N GLY A 35 14.85 -12.13 -19.15
CA GLY A 35 13.84 -11.62 -18.21
C GLY A 35 14.34 -10.44 -17.40
N ARG A 36 13.46 -9.48 -17.11
CA ARG A 36 13.73 -8.42 -16.11
C ARG A 36 13.28 -8.90 -14.74
N VAL A 37 13.89 -8.40 -13.68
CA VAL A 37 13.51 -8.72 -12.31
C VAL A 37 12.82 -7.52 -11.67
N GLY A 38 11.68 -7.80 -11.04
CA GLY A 38 10.91 -6.84 -10.27
C GLY A 38 11.15 -6.98 -8.77
N SER A 39 10.27 -6.38 -7.97
CA SER A 39 10.38 -6.43 -6.51
C SER A 39 10.28 -7.85 -5.95
N GLY A 40 11.01 -8.13 -4.87
CA GLY A 40 10.95 -9.42 -4.18
C GLY A 40 11.75 -10.53 -4.86
N ALA A 41 12.58 -10.20 -5.86
CA ALA A 41 13.50 -11.13 -6.51
C ALA A 41 14.81 -10.42 -6.88
N ILE A 42 15.87 -11.20 -7.12
CA ILE A 42 17.19 -10.73 -7.58
C ILE A 42 17.75 -11.68 -8.64
N ILE A 43 18.67 -11.19 -9.47
CA ILE A 43 19.46 -12.04 -10.36
C ILE A 43 20.71 -12.48 -9.62
N GLN A 44 20.93 -13.80 -9.52
CA GLN A 44 22.16 -14.38 -9.00
C GLN A 44 22.72 -15.35 -10.05
N GLY A 45 23.74 -14.91 -10.78
CA GLY A 45 24.32 -15.69 -11.88
C GLY A 45 23.31 -15.92 -13.02
N LYS A 46 22.95 -17.19 -13.25
CA LYS A 46 22.03 -17.60 -14.33
C LYS A 46 20.57 -17.73 -13.88
N GLU A 47 20.30 -17.46 -12.61
CA GLU A 47 18.99 -17.70 -12.00
C GLU A 47 18.42 -16.41 -11.40
N ILE A 48 17.10 -16.36 -11.35
CA ILE A 48 16.33 -15.38 -10.59
C ILE A 48 15.96 -16.05 -9.27
N ILE A 49 16.38 -15.44 -8.17
CA ILE A 49 16.18 -15.94 -6.81
C ILE A 49 15.14 -15.07 -6.09
N ALA A 50 14.17 -15.69 -5.43
CA ALA A 50 13.20 -15.00 -4.59
C ALA A 50 13.88 -14.43 -3.34
N THR A 51 13.51 -13.21 -2.94
CA THR A 51 14.01 -12.57 -1.70
C THR A 51 12.92 -12.37 -0.65
N LYS A 52 11.67 -12.73 -0.98
CA LYS A 52 10.50 -12.61 -0.11
C LYS A 52 9.66 -13.89 -0.16
N LEU A 53 8.94 -14.16 0.91
CA LEU A 53 7.87 -15.16 0.95
C LEU A 53 6.64 -14.59 0.22
N GLY A 54 6.19 -15.25 -0.85
CA GLY A 54 5.13 -14.71 -1.68
C GLY A 54 4.81 -15.53 -2.91
N TRP A 55 3.98 -14.96 -3.78
CA TRP A 55 3.54 -15.58 -5.03
C TRP A 55 4.37 -15.06 -6.20
N VAL A 56 4.86 -15.96 -7.05
CA VAL A 56 5.57 -15.57 -8.26
C VAL A 56 4.59 -14.93 -9.24
N LYS A 57 4.98 -13.76 -9.75
CA LYS A 57 4.21 -13.02 -10.74
C LYS A 57 5.08 -12.67 -11.92
N GLN A 58 4.57 -12.96 -13.11
CA GLN A 58 5.24 -12.61 -14.36
C GLN A 58 4.35 -11.66 -15.15
N LYS A 59 4.79 -10.42 -15.34
CA LYS A 59 4.03 -9.40 -16.08
C LYS A 59 4.98 -8.64 -17.02
N ASN A 60 4.62 -8.57 -18.30
CA ASN A 60 5.40 -7.84 -19.32
C ASN A 60 6.90 -8.22 -19.35
N GLY A 61 7.22 -9.50 -19.15
CA GLY A 61 8.61 -9.98 -19.11
C GLY A 61 9.39 -9.62 -17.84
N VAL A 62 8.72 -9.09 -16.81
CA VAL A 62 9.25 -8.86 -15.47
C VAL A 62 8.79 -9.98 -14.54
N THR A 63 9.72 -10.67 -13.90
CA THR A 63 9.45 -11.65 -12.84
C THR A 63 9.61 -10.99 -11.48
N SER A 64 8.57 -11.02 -10.66
CA SER A 64 8.54 -10.46 -9.30
C SER A 64 7.90 -11.45 -8.32
N VAL A 65 8.04 -11.17 -7.02
CA VAL A 65 7.34 -11.89 -5.96
C VAL A 65 6.38 -10.93 -5.28
N ASP A 66 5.08 -11.23 -5.34
CA ASP A 66 4.04 -10.52 -4.60
C ASP A 66 4.01 -11.10 -3.17
N PRO A 67 4.48 -10.35 -2.15
CA PRO A 67 4.71 -10.89 -0.82
C PRO A 67 3.41 -11.11 -0.04
N ILE A 68 3.35 -12.17 0.80
CA ILE A 68 2.19 -12.43 1.67
C ILE A 68 2.04 -11.35 2.75
N ASN A 69 3.16 -10.79 3.20
CA ASN A 69 3.18 -9.64 4.10
C ASN A 69 4.18 -8.61 3.58
N SER A 70 3.77 -7.34 3.51
CA SER A 70 4.65 -6.25 3.13
C SER A 70 4.39 -4.98 3.93
N THR A 71 5.48 -4.28 4.21
CA THR A 71 5.44 -2.88 4.64
C THR A 71 5.33 -1.99 3.42
N TYR A 72 4.81 -0.79 3.62
CA TYR A 72 4.74 0.21 2.56
C TYR A 72 6.15 0.58 2.10
N MET A 73 6.38 0.49 0.79
CA MET A 73 7.60 0.96 0.15
C MET A 73 7.24 2.12 -0.79
N PRO A 74 7.59 3.37 -0.43
CA PRO A 74 7.17 4.56 -1.16
C PRO A 74 7.58 4.56 -2.62
N ARG A 75 6.69 5.04 -3.48
CA ARG A 75 6.95 5.29 -4.90
C ARG A 75 6.48 6.68 -5.28
N SER A 76 7.19 7.30 -6.22
CA SER A 76 6.74 8.58 -6.80
C SER A 76 5.33 8.44 -7.35
N GLY A 77 4.47 9.39 -7.00
CA GLY A 77 3.06 9.41 -7.37
C GLY A 77 2.11 8.84 -6.32
N ASP A 78 2.59 8.09 -5.32
CA ASP A 78 1.72 7.50 -4.30
C ASP A 78 0.96 8.56 -3.51
N LEU A 79 -0.35 8.34 -3.31
CA LEU A 79 -1.15 9.13 -2.38
C LEU A 79 -0.97 8.54 -0.97
N VAL A 80 -0.53 9.37 -0.02
CA VAL A 80 -0.20 8.94 1.35
C VAL A 80 -0.90 9.81 2.39
N ILE A 81 -1.29 9.18 3.49
CA ILE A 81 -1.71 9.89 4.71
C ILE A 81 -0.56 9.84 5.70
N GLY A 82 -0.04 11.00 6.11
CA GLY A 82 1.05 11.08 7.08
C GLY A 82 0.67 11.85 8.32
N VAL A 83 1.40 11.57 9.40
CA VAL A 83 1.28 12.27 10.68
C VAL A 83 2.54 13.09 10.89
N ILE A 84 2.42 14.36 11.23
CA ILE A 84 3.59 15.21 11.48
C ILE A 84 4.28 14.76 12.75
N GLU A 85 5.52 14.32 12.61
CA GLU A 85 6.37 13.90 13.73
C GLU A 85 7.18 15.08 14.27
N SER A 86 7.70 15.93 13.37
CA SER A 86 8.43 17.13 13.80
C SER A 86 8.41 18.24 12.76
N VAL A 87 8.54 19.49 13.25
CA VAL A 87 8.57 20.70 12.41
C VAL A 87 9.90 21.40 12.58
N ARG A 88 10.53 21.78 11.46
CA ARG A 88 11.71 22.66 11.41
C ARG A 88 11.32 23.98 10.74
N ASN A 89 12.25 24.94 10.72
CA ASN A 89 11.99 26.29 10.22
C ASN A 89 11.56 26.34 8.74
N ASN A 90 11.92 25.34 7.93
CA ASN A 90 11.69 25.32 6.49
C ASN A 90 10.96 24.05 5.95
N LEU A 91 10.67 23.07 6.80
CA LEU A 91 10.08 21.79 6.38
C LEU A 91 9.42 21.04 7.54
N TRP A 92 8.51 20.13 7.20
CA TRP A 92 7.90 19.15 8.12
C TRP A 92 8.45 17.75 7.86
N PHE A 93 8.65 17.00 8.94
CA PHE A 93 8.86 15.56 8.91
C PHE A 93 7.51 14.89 9.19
N ALA A 94 7.07 14.05 8.27
CA ALA A 94 5.86 13.28 8.39
C ALA A 94 6.20 11.79 8.43
N GLU A 95 5.66 11.09 9.42
CA GLU A 95 5.66 9.63 9.46
C GLU A 95 4.59 9.15 8.46
N VAL A 96 4.99 8.28 7.52
CA VAL A 96 4.17 7.85 6.37
C VAL A 96 3.94 6.34 6.33
N ASN A 97 4.07 5.64 7.45
CA ASN A 97 3.94 4.18 7.58
C ASN A 97 4.92 3.39 6.69
N GLY A 98 6.05 4.02 6.33
CA GLY A 98 7.12 3.43 5.52
C GLY A 98 8.43 3.29 6.32
N PRO A 99 9.51 2.82 5.70
CA PRO A 99 10.80 2.64 6.37
C PRO A 99 11.47 3.96 6.78
N PHE A 100 11.09 5.07 6.15
CA PHE A 100 11.66 6.40 6.38
C PHE A 100 10.55 7.45 6.44
N ASN A 101 10.88 8.59 7.05
CA ASN A 101 9.98 9.73 7.12
C ASN A 101 9.90 10.47 5.78
N GLY A 102 8.72 10.98 5.47
CA GLY A 102 8.49 11.91 4.40
C GLY A 102 8.88 13.33 4.80
N LEU A 103 9.59 14.02 3.92
CA LEU A 103 9.95 15.43 4.06
C LEU A 103 8.97 16.27 3.24
N LEU A 104 8.29 17.22 3.87
CA LEU A 104 7.48 18.21 3.18
C LEU A 104 8.18 19.58 3.28
N PRO A 105 8.86 20.04 2.22
CA PRO A 105 9.38 21.40 2.16
C PRO A 105 8.25 22.44 2.11
N MET A 106 8.45 23.63 2.70
CA MET A 106 7.51 24.75 2.60
C MET A 106 7.17 25.15 1.16
N SER A 107 8.11 25.00 0.22
CA SER A 107 7.88 25.27 -1.21
C SER A 107 6.86 24.31 -1.86
N LEU A 108 6.59 23.17 -1.23
CA LEU A 108 5.66 22.12 -1.69
C LEU A 108 4.40 22.01 -0.81
N ALA A 109 4.29 22.87 0.20
CA ALA A 109 3.05 23.09 0.92
C ALA A 109 2.08 23.97 0.08
N PRO A 110 0.77 23.89 0.32
CA PRO A 110 -0.22 24.70 -0.40
C PRO A 110 -0.28 26.15 0.10
N TRP A 111 0.31 26.44 1.26
CA TRP A 111 0.31 27.77 1.88
C TRP A 111 1.54 28.58 1.48
N LYS A 112 1.39 29.91 1.45
CA LYS A 112 2.53 30.82 1.45
C LYS A 112 3.04 30.92 2.89
N VAL A 113 3.97 30.04 3.23
CA VAL A 113 4.54 29.98 4.58
C VAL A 113 5.77 30.89 4.63
N GLU A 114 5.81 31.80 5.60
CA GLU A 114 7.01 32.59 5.89
C GLU A 114 8.03 31.74 6.67
N PHE A 115 9.32 32.04 6.53
CA PHE A 115 10.35 31.29 7.22
C PHE A 115 10.15 31.36 8.74
N GLY A 116 10.06 30.20 9.41
CA GLY A 116 9.78 30.11 10.85
C GLY A 116 8.30 30.00 11.22
N ALA A 117 7.37 30.27 10.30
CA ALA A 117 5.92 30.18 10.55
C ALA A 117 5.32 28.78 10.22
N ALA A 118 6.17 27.77 9.97
CA ALA A 118 5.73 26.43 9.57
C ALA A 118 4.75 25.78 10.56
N ARG A 119 4.99 25.95 11.87
CA ARG A 119 4.14 25.39 12.93
C ARG A 119 2.74 25.99 12.98
N GLU A 120 2.56 27.21 12.49
CA GLU A 120 1.25 27.88 12.51
C GLU A 120 0.25 27.23 11.55
N HIS A 121 0.75 26.59 10.49
CA HIS A 121 -0.08 25.91 9.49
C HIS A 121 -0.27 24.42 9.79
N MET A 122 0.78 23.77 10.28
CA MET A 122 0.76 22.35 10.62
C MET A 122 1.82 22.07 11.69
N ASP A 123 1.40 21.42 12.78
CA ASP A 123 2.23 21.10 13.93
C ASP A 123 2.23 19.59 14.22
N ILE A 124 3.04 19.19 15.19
CA ILE A 124 3.20 17.79 15.61
C ILE A 124 1.85 17.17 15.96
N GLY A 125 1.61 15.96 15.44
CA GLY A 125 0.37 15.21 15.60
C GLY A 125 -0.70 15.52 14.56
N ASP A 126 -0.55 16.58 13.77
CA ASP A 126 -1.47 16.84 12.67
C ASP A 126 -1.38 15.76 11.58
N ILE A 127 -2.52 15.45 10.99
CA ILE A 127 -2.63 14.48 9.91
C ILE A 127 -2.78 15.22 8.58
N MET A 128 -2.10 14.73 7.55
CA MET A 128 -2.12 15.33 6.23
C MET A 128 -2.29 14.28 5.14
N LEU A 129 -2.96 14.70 4.06
CA LEU A 129 -3.02 13.98 2.81
C LEU A 129 -2.04 14.63 1.82
N ALA A 130 -1.02 13.88 1.42
CA ALA A 130 0.01 14.32 0.47
C ALA A 130 0.22 13.29 -0.63
N ARG A 131 1.04 13.68 -1.61
CA ARG A 131 1.57 12.78 -2.62
C ARG A 131 3.07 12.67 -2.45
N VAL A 132 3.62 11.49 -2.67
CA VAL A 132 5.07 11.31 -2.82
C VAL A 132 5.49 11.93 -4.14
N GLN A 133 6.23 13.02 -4.09
CA GLN A 133 6.72 13.69 -5.29
C GLN A 133 7.89 12.91 -5.90
N GLU A 134 8.87 12.56 -5.07
CA GLU A 134 10.04 11.81 -5.48
C GLU A 134 10.59 10.98 -4.33
N VAL A 135 11.29 9.92 -4.69
CA VAL A 135 12.07 9.08 -3.77
C VAL A 135 13.47 8.99 -4.39
N ASP A 136 14.48 9.44 -3.66
CA ASP A 136 15.86 9.40 -4.15
C ASP A 136 16.53 8.04 -3.89
N GLU A 137 17.76 7.86 -4.39
CA GLU A 137 18.54 6.63 -4.23
C GLU A 137 18.96 6.38 -2.78
N ALA A 138 19.01 7.44 -1.96
CA ALA A 138 19.27 7.38 -0.52
C ALA A 138 17.99 7.11 0.30
N HIS A 139 16.86 6.84 -0.36
CA HIS A 139 15.54 6.62 0.22
C HIS A 139 14.95 7.82 0.98
N ASN A 140 15.40 9.05 0.66
CA ASN A 140 14.71 10.24 1.10
C ASN A 140 13.42 10.40 0.31
N ILE A 141 12.31 10.56 1.05
CA ILE A 141 10.98 10.68 0.48
C ILE A 141 10.60 12.15 0.52
N VAL A 142 10.43 12.78 -0.64
CA VAL A 142 9.93 14.15 -0.72
C VAL A 142 8.43 14.11 -0.98
N LEU A 143 7.69 14.78 -0.11
CA LEU A 143 6.24 14.91 -0.17
C LEU A 143 5.85 16.25 -0.79
N THR A 144 4.68 16.25 -1.43
CA THR A 144 4.00 17.46 -1.88
C THR A 144 2.56 17.46 -1.41
N MET A 145 2.10 18.63 -1.00
CA MET A 145 0.69 18.91 -0.74
C MET A 145 0.09 19.86 -1.77
N LYS A 146 0.82 20.13 -2.86
CA LYS A 146 0.29 20.84 -4.03
C LYS A 146 -0.40 19.85 -4.95
N GLY A 147 -1.68 20.10 -5.22
CA GLY A 147 -2.47 19.28 -6.13
C GLY A 147 -3.92 19.16 -5.67
N VAL A 148 -4.70 18.50 -6.50
CA VAL A 148 -6.14 18.32 -6.25
C VAL A 148 -6.34 17.38 -5.05
N GLY A 149 -7.14 17.83 -4.08
CA GLY A 149 -7.58 17.05 -2.94
C GLY A 149 -6.58 16.95 -1.77
N LEU A 150 -5.31 17.32 -1.97
CA LEU A 150 -4.27 17.30 -0.96
C LEU A 150 -4.47 18.42 0.07
N ARG A 151 -4.47 18.08 1.36
CA ARG A 151 -4.83 19.01 2.45
C ARG A 151 -4.48 18.45 3.82
N LYS A 152 -4.45 19.32 4.82
CA LYS A 152 -4.49 18.92 6.23
C LYS A 152 -5.86 18.30 6.53
N LEU A 153 -5.88 17.15 7.18
CA LEU A 153 -7.09 16.46 7.63
C LEU A 153 -7.38 16.90 9.06
N LYS A 154 -8.51 17.58 9.27
CA LYS A 154 -8.88 18.18 10.56
C LYS A 154 -9.87 17.34 11.37
N GLU A 155 -10.69 16.57 10.67
CA GLU A 155 -11.81 15.81 11.22
C GLU A 155 -11.75 14.38 10.68
N GLY A 156 -12.58 13.49 11.21
CA GLY A 156 -12.61 12.07 10.87
C GLY A 156 -11.58 11.23 11.64
N ILE A 157 -11.53 9.95 11.29
CA ILE A 157 -10.71 8.92 11.93
C ILE A 157 -9.74 8.34 10.90
N MET A 158 -8.51 8.08 11.34
CA MET A 158 -7.52 7.35 10.56
C MET A 158 -7.41 5.92 11.07
N SER A 159 -7.76 4.97 10.21
CA SER A 159 -7.57 3.52 10.42
C SER A 159 -6.39 3.00 9.61
N GLN A 160 -5.84 1.86 10.01
CA GLN A 160 -4.72 1.21 9.32
C GLN A 160 -5.14 -0.14 8.76
N ILE A 161 -4.57 -0.52 7.63
CA ILE A 161 -4.71 -1.83 6.99
C ILE A 161 -3.36 -2.28 6.43
N SER A 162 -3.15 -3.59 6.32
CA SER A 162 -1.98 -4.12 5.62
C SER A 162 -1.97 -3.64 4.16
N VAL A 163 -0.78 -3.31 3.64
CA VAL A 163 -0.60 -2.83 2.26
C VAL A 163 -1.11 -3.84 1.24
N ASN A 164 -1.01 -5.13 1.57
CA ASN A 164 -1.49 -6.21 0.72
C ASN A 164 -3.02 -6.24 0.58
N ASN A 165 -3.73 -5.75 1.59
CA ASN A 165 -5.19 -5.73 1.64
C ASN A 165 -5.78 -4.44 1.07
N ILE A 166 -4.96 -3.46 0.67
CA ILE A 166 -5.43 -2.21 0.05
C ILE A 166 -6.26 -2.51 -1.20
N GLN A 167 -5.82 -3.45 -2.03
CA GLN A 167 -6.54 -3.80 -3.26
C GLN A 167 -7.88 -4.49 -2.95
N THR A 168 -7.91 -5.37 -1.94
CA THR A 168 -9.14 -6.00 -1.44
C THR A 168 -10.13 -4.95 -0.92
N LEU A 169 -9.65 -3.96 -0.15
CA LEU A 169 -10.49 -2.87 0.34
C LEU A 169 -11.03 -2.00 -0.79
N ARG A 170 -10.21 -1.67 -1.80
CA ARG A 170 -10.67 -0.91 -2.97
C ARG A 170 -11.70 -1.70 -3.77
N GLY A 171 -11.47 -3.00 -3.97
CA GLY A 171 -12.23 -3.82 -4.91
C GLY A 171 -11.89 -3.49 -6.37
N GLU A 172 -12.38 -4.31 -7.29
CA GLU A 172 -12.19 -4.06 -8.72
C GLU A 172 -12.74 -2.68 -9.13
N ASN A 173 -11.89 -1.84 -9.74
CA ASN A 173 -12.24 -0.47 -10.14
C ASN A 173 -12.83 0.42 -9.01
N ASN A 174 -12.40 0.19 -7.76
CA ASN A 174 -12.90 0.87 -6.55
C ASN A 174 -14.36 0.50 -6.17
N SER A 175 -14.89 -0.64 -6.62
CA SER A 175 -16.26 -1.10 -6.34
C SER A 175 -16.58 -1.10 -4.84
N THR A 176 -15.75 -1.74 -4.02
CA THR A 176 -15.96 -1.92 -2.58
C THR A 176 -15.92 -0.59 -1.83
N VAL A 177 -14.96 0.29 -2.13
CA VAL A 177 -14.91 1.63 -1.52
C VAL A 177 -16.12 2.47 -1.91
N ASN A 178 -16.60 2.38 -3.15
CA ASN A 178 -17.78 3.13 -3.57
C ASN A 178 -19.06 2.59 -2.88
N MET A 179 -19.23 1.28 -2.78
CA MET A 179 -20.33 0.67 -2.02
C MET A 179 -20.31 1.09 -0.54
N LEU A 180 -19.11 1.13 0.07
CA LEU A 180 -18.96 1.61 1.44
C LEU A 180 -19.36 3.08 1.58
N LYS A 181 -18.93 3.94 0.66
CA LYS A 181 -19.32 5.37 0.65
C LYS A 181 -20.83 5.52 0.53
N ASP A 182 -21.46 4.79 -0.39
CA ASP A 182 -22.90 4.85 -0.62
C ASP A 182 -23.71 4.32 0.58
N ALA A 183 -23.20 3.31 1.28
CA ALA A 183 -23.88 2.69 2.43
C ALA A 183 -23.65 3.43 3.76
N SER A 184 -22.52 4.14 3.91
CA SER A 184 -22.15 4.84 5.15
C SER A 184 -22.36 6.35 5.10
N ASP A 185 -22.62 6.92 3.92
CA ASP A 185 -22.55 8.37 3.64
C ASP A 185 -21.22 9.03 4.11
N CYS A 186 -20.17 8.22 4.31
CA CYS A 186 -18.88 8.69 4.77
C CYS A 186 -17.97 9.05 3.60
N ARG A 187 -17.10 10.03 3.81
CA ARG A 187 -15.96 10.31 2.95
C ARG A 187 -14.83 9.36 3.32
N ILE A 188 -14.51 8.47 2.39
CA ILE A 188 -13.45 7.47 2.56
C ILE A 188 -12.28 7.75 1.61
N ILE A 189 -11.07 7.83 2.16
CA ILE A 189 -9.81 7.95 1.41
C ILE A 189 -8.91 6.78 1.78
N VAL A 190 -8.61 5.94 0.79
CA VAL A 190 -7.65 4.83 0.93
C VAL A 190 -6.32 5.26 0.30
N ALA A 191 -5.28 5.33 1.12
CA ALA A 191 -3.93 5.71 0.71
C ALA A 191 -3.04 4.48 0.43
N GLU A 192 -2.01 4.64 -0.39
CA GLU A 192 -1.09 3.56 -0.78
C GLU A 192 -0.23 3.05 0.38
N ASN A 193 -0.11 3.84 1.44
CA ASN A 193 0.64 3.49 2.64
C ASN A 193 -0.17 2.68 3.67
N GLY A 194 -1.32 2.13 3.28
CA GLY A 194 -2.15 1.30 4.16
C GLY A 194 -2.89 2.11 5.22
N ARG A 195 -3.00 3.43 5.05
CA ARG A 195 -3.84 4.28 5.88
C ARG A 195 -5.16 4.58 5.19
N VAL A 196 -6.22 4.54 5.96
CA VAL A 196 -7.58 4.81 5.52
C VAL A 196 -8.12 5.93 6.38
N TRP A 197 -8.52 7.03 5.76
CA TRP A 197 -9.20 8.12 6.45
C TRP A 197 -10.70 8.06 6.17
N VAL A 198 -11.50 8.19 7.22
CA VAL A 198 -12.95 8.09 7.20
C VAL A 198 -13.53 9.28 7.93
N ASP A 199 -14.46 9.99 7.30
CA ASP A 199 -15.11 11.18 7.84
C ASP A 199 -16.60 11.14 7.54
N GLY A 200 -17.42 11.16 8.59
CA GLY A 200 -18.86 10.96 8.53
C GLY A 200 -19.45 10.86 9.94
N ASP A 201 -20.69 10.36 10.05
CA ASP A 201 -21.34 10.13 11.33
C ASP A 201 -20.83 8.87 12.05
N ASP A 202 -21.16 8.73 13.33
CA ASP A 202 -20.63 7.65 14.17
C ASP A 202 -21.04 6.26 13.66
N ASP A 203 -22.27 6.10 13.17
CA ASP A 203 -22.79 4.83 12.66
C ASP A 203 -22.12 4.42 11.34
N GLY A 204 -21.92 5.36 10.42
CA GLY A 204 -21.21 5.15 9.16
C GLY A 204 -19.72 4.85 9.39
N VAL A 205 -19.08 5.58 10.30
CA VAL A 205 -17.68 5.33 10.69
C VAL A 205 -17.53 3.93 11.28
N GLU A 206 -18.45 3.48 12.13
CA GLU A 206 -18.43 2.14 12.73
C GLU A 206 -18.65 1.03 11.68
N LEU A 207 -19.51 1.28 10.69
CA LEU A 207 -19.69 0.37 9.56
C LEU A 207 -18.38 0.19 8.77
N VAL A 208 -17.72 1.29 8.43
CA VAL A 208 -16.45 1.24 7.68
C VAL A 208 -15.36 0.56 8.50
N ARG A 209 -15.28 0.83 9.80
CA ARG A 209 -14.32 0.18 10.72
C ARG A 209 -14.53 -1.33 10.77
N SER A 210 -15.77 -1.78 10.90
CA SER A 210 -16.11 -3.21 10.89
C SER A 210 -15.66 -3.92 9.61
N VAL A 211 -15.80 -3.27 8.45
CA VAL A 211 -15.35 -3.82 7.17
C VAL A 211 -13.82 -3.85 7.07
N ILE A 212 -13.13 -2.82 7.56
CA ILE A 212 -11.66 -2.83 7.62
C ILE A 212 -11.16 -3.99 8.48
N GLU A 213 -11.77 -4.22 9.65
CA GLU A 213 -11.43 -5.34 10.55
C GLU A 213 -11.69 -6.69 9.86
N MET A 214 -12.84 -6.85 9.19
CA MET A 214 -13.13 -8.06 8.41
C MET A 214 -12.06 -8.33 7.34
N ILE A 215 -11.62 -7.30 6.61
CA ILE A 215 -10.57 -7.46 5.59
C ILE A 215 -9.21 -7.79 6.23
N GLN A 216 -8.90 -7.26 7.41
CA GLN A 216 -7.66 -7.63 8.10
C GLN A 216 -7.60 -9.13 8.40
N ASP A 217 -8.73 -9.71 8.83
CA ASP A 217 -8.81 -11.12 9.21
C ASP A 217 -8.93 -12.07 8.01
N SER A 218 -9.71 -11.69 7.00
CA SER A 218 -10.04 -12.58 5.86
C SER A 218 -9.48 -12.12 4.51
N GLY A 219 -8.78 -10.99 4.41
CA GLY A 219 -8.37 -10.37 3.14
C GLY A 219 -7.51 -11.24 2.20
N HIS A 220 -6.92 -12.32 2.72
CA HIS A 220 -6.16 -13.31 1.95
C HIS A 220 -7.04 -14.37 1.26
N LYS A 221 -8.33 -14.46 1.59
CA LYS A 221 -9.28 -15.42 1.01
C LYS A 221 -9.93 -14.83 -0.25
N ALA A 222 -10.20 -15.69 -1.22
CA ALA A 222 -10.90 -15.31 -2.45
C ALA A 222 -12.38 -14.95 -2.23
N THR A 223 -12.98 -15.37 -1.11
CA THR A 223 -14.41 -15.15 -0.80
C THR A 223 -14.69 -13.80 -0.15
N THR A 224 -13.65 -13.09 0.27
CA THR A 224 -13.77 -11.90 1.13
C THR A 224 -14.55 -10.76 0.49
N GLU A 225 -14.40 -10.55 -0.82
CA GLU A 225 -15.14 -9.48 -1.51
C GLU A 225 -16.66 -9.74 -1.47
N ASN A 226 -17.10 -10.99 -1.64
CA ASN A 226 -18.50 -11.37 -1.52
C ASN A 226 -19.01 -11.27 -0.08
N GLU A 227 -18.20 -11.71 0.90
CA GLU A 227 -18.54 -11.62 2.33
C GLU A 227 -18.78 -10.15 2.76
N ILE A 228 -17.95 -9.23 2.25
CA ILE A 228 -18.09 -7.79 2.51
C ILE A 228 -19.36 -7.23 1.86
N GLN A 229 -19.63 -7.59 0.61
CA GLN A 229 -20.85 -7.15 -0.08
C GLN A 229 -22.10 -7.58 0.68
N GLU A 230 -22.19 -8.86 1.06
CA GLU A 230 -23.31 -9.37 1.85
C GLU A 230 -23.45 -8.66 3.20
N PHE A 231 -22.33 -8.35 3.86
CA PHE A 231 -22.34 -7.62 5.13
C PHE A 231 -22.87 -6.20 4.98
N ILE A 232 -22.42 -5.47 3.95
CA ILE A 232 -22.86 -4.10 3.66
C ILE A 232 -24.36 -4.10 3.32
N GLU A 233 -24.82 -5.03 2.49
CA GLU A 233 -26.23 -5.12 2.11
C GLU A 233 -27.15 -5.43 3.30
N LYS A 234 -26.75 -6.35 4.18
CA LYS A 234 -27.50 -6.66 5.41
C LYS A 234 -27.65 -5.43 6.30
N ARG A 235 -26.59 -4.63 6.44
CA ARG A 235 -26.59 -3.44 7.29
C ARG A 235 -27.40 -2.29 6.68
N ARG A 236 -27.47 -2.20 5.35
CA ARG A 236 -28.33 -1.23 4.65
C ARG A 236 -29.83 -1.53 4.79
N ASN A 237 -30.19 -2.80 4.94
CA ASN A 237 -31.58 -3.26 5.01
C ASN A 237 -32.10 -3.43 6.46
N ALA A 238 -31.25 -3.21 7.47
CA ALA A 238 -31.59 -3.26 8.89
C ALA A 238 -32.05 -1.88 9.38
#